data_AF-A0A7V9KGN9-F1
#
_entry.id   AF-A0A7V9KGN9-F1
#
_cell.length_a   1.000
_cell.length_b   1.000
_cell.length_c   1.000
_cell.angle_alpha   90.00
_cell.angle_beta   90.00
_cell.angle_gamma   90.00
#
_symmetry.space_group_name_H-M   'P 1'
#
loop_
_entity.id
_entity.type
_entity.pdbx_description
1 polymer ?
#
loop_
_entity_poly.entity_id
_entity_poly.type
_entity_poly.pdbx_seq_one_letter_code
_entity_poly.pdbx_strand_id
1 'polypeptide(L)'
;MYWTTKHVLVCNASHCTQKGANDVAMQLRREVLKRGLDDSIFVNTCGTIDLCDIGPNIVVYPDNVIYSGVTKNDVKALVDALVEDETLDRLKLDPQTPAEANRHAFYAEAVHPEPSRPAPEAVALAAKHGLDDAWLAEQQRRGFIARKPATDETPETISVTKKARARYGV
;
A
#
# COMPACT_ATOMS: atom_id res chain seq x y z
N MET A 1 -16.19 0.30 23.52
CA MET A 1 -14.92 0.97 23.13
C MET A 1 -13.81 0.76 24.15
N TYR A 2 -13.97 1.08 25.44
CA TYR A 2 -12.91 0.79 26.43
C TYR A 2 -12.58 -0.69 26.60
N TRP A 3 -13.52 -1.58 26.26
CA TRP A 3 -13.44 -3.02 26.47
C TRP A 3 -13.09 -3.82 25.21
N THR A 4 -12.97 -3.17 24.05
CA THR A 4 -12.60 -3.86 22.81
C THR A 4 -11.13 -4.25 22.84
N THR A 5 -10.81 -5.47 22.43
CA THR A 5 -9.46 -6.04 22.44
C THR A 5 -8.72 -5.83 21.13
N LYS A 6 -9.45 -5.63 20.01
CA LYS A 6 -8.88 -5.34 18.69
C LYS A 6 -9.35 -3.98 18.19
N HIS A 7 -8.42 -3.13 17.76
CA HIS A 7 -8.71 -1.86 17.10
C HIS A 7 -8.27 -1.92 15.64
N VAL A 8 -9.23 -1.91 14.73
CA VAL A 8 -9.06 -1.98 13.29
C VAL A 8 -9.25 -0.58 12.70
N LEU A 9 -8.15 0.04 12.29
CA LEU A 9 -8.11 1.40 11.77
C LEU A 9 -7.93 1.38 10.25
N VAL A 10 -8.99 1.73 9.52
CA VAL A 10 -8.99 1.78 8.05
C VAL A 10 -8.58 3.18 7.58
N CYS A 11 -7.50 3.29 6.80
CA CYS A 11 -7.07 4.56 6.25
C CYS A 11 -8.14 5.11 5.27
N ASN A 12 -8.64 6.31 5.54
CA ASN A 12 -9.64 6.99 4.70
C ASN A 12 -9.08 8.25 4.00
N ALA A 13 -7.77 8.46 4.04
CA ALA A 13 -7.13 9.52 3.28
C ALA A 13 -7.50 9.40 1.79
N SER A 14 -7.46 10.52 1.06
CA SER A 14 -7.93 10.62 -0.34
C SER A 14 -7.44 9.46 -1.23
N HIS A 15 -6.19 9.04 -1.04
CA HIS A 15 -5.57 7.91 -1.74
C HIS A 15 -6.27 6.56 -1.52
N CYS A 16 -6.48 6.18 -0.27
CA CYS A 16 -7.14 4.92 0.06
C CYS A 16 -8.62 4.99 -0.31
N THR A 17 -9.26 6.16 -0.15
CA THR A 17 -10.64 6.38 -0.58
C THR A 17 -10.83 6.18 -2.09
N GLN A 18 -9.92 6.70 -2.92
CA GLN A 18 -9.92 6.46 -4.38
C GLN A 18 -9.80 4.97 -4.75
N LYS A 19 -9.24 4.15 -3.86
CA LYS A 19 -9.09 2.70 -4.03
C LYS A 19 -10.18 1.88 -3.30
N GLY A 20 -11.25 2.52 -2.84
CA GLY A 20 -12.40 1.84 -2.23
C GLY A 20 -12.33 1.63 -0.72
N ALA A 21 -11.47 2.33 0.01
CA ALA A 21 -11.34 2.17 1.47
C ALA A 21 -12.64 2.42 2.25
N ASN A 22 -13.50 3.34 1.78
CA ASN A 22 -14.79 3.59 2.42
C ASN A 22 -15.73 2.38 2.32
N ASP A 23 -15.71 1.66 1.19
CA ASP A 23 -16.47 0.43 1.03
C ASP A 23 -15.94 -0.65 1.97
N VAL A 24 -14.61 -0.79 2.07
CA VAL A 24 -13.96 -1.74 2.99
C VAL A 24 -14.34 -1.43 4.44
N ALA A 25 -14.24 -0.17 4.86
CA ALA A 25 -14.60 0.25 6.22
C ALA A 25 -16.08 0.02 6.54
N MET A 26 -16.98 0.27 5.57
CA MET A 26 -18.41 0.02 5.72
C MET A 26 -18.70 -1.47 5.85
N GLN A 27 -18.11 -2.31 4.99
CA GLN A 27 -18.31 -3.76 5.00
C GLN A 27 -17.73 -4.40 6.27
N LEU A 28 -16.56 -3.96 6.73
CA LEU A 28 -15.99 -4.41 8.01
C LEU A 28 -16.92 -4.14 9.18
N ARG A 29 -17.42 -2.90 9.32
CA ARG A 29 -18.36 -2.55 10.39
C ARG A 29 -19.63 -3.39 10.33
N ARG A 30 -20.16 -3.64 9.13
CA ARG A 30 -21.35 -4.48 8.93
C ARG A 30 -21.09 -5.93 9.30
N GLU A 31 -19.96 -6.48 8.91
CA GLU A 31 -19.62 -7.89 9.18
C GLU A 31 -19.37 -8.12 10.68
N VAL A 32 -18.65 -7.21 11.35
CA VAL A 32 -18.45 -7.24 12.81
C VAL A 32 -19.79 -7.18 13.56
N LEU A 33 -20.65 -6.22 13.22
CA LEU A 33 -21.97 -6.09 13.85
C LEU A 33 -22.87 -7.31 13.58
N LYS A 34 -22.88 -7.80 12.34
CA LYS A 34 -23.68 -8.98 11.95
C LYS A 34 -23.31 -10.22 12.75
N ARG A 35 -22.04 -10.35 13.14
CA ARG A 35 -21.53 -11.48 13.93
C ARG A 35 -21.57 -11.23 15.44
N GLY A 36 -22.04 -10.06 15.89
CA GLY A 36 -22.07 -9.68 17.31
C GLY A 36 -20.66 -9.54 17.92
N LEU A 37 -19.68 -9.12 17.12
CA LEU A 37 -18.28 -8.96 17.51
C LEU A 37 -17.92 -7.51 17.88
N ASP A 38 -18.90 -6.61 17.93
CA ASP A 38 -18.69 -5.17 18.19
C ASP A 38 -18.36 -4.85 19.66
N ASP A 39 -18.45 -5.84 20.54
CA ASP A 39 -17.96 -5.80 21.93
C ASP A 39 -16.44 -6.01 22.04
N SER A 40 -15.84 -6.70 21.07
CA SER A 40 -14.43 -7.15 21.06
C SER A 40 -13.60 -6.50 19.94
N ILE A 41 -14.19 -6.24 18.78
CA ILE A 41 -13.54 -5.63 17.61
C ILE A 41 -14.10 -4.24 17.33
N PHE A 42 -13.27 -3.22 17.52
CA PHE A 42 -13.59 -1.85 17.15
C PHE A 42 -13.08 -1.51 15.75
N VAL A 43 -13.98 -1.15 14.84
CA VAL A 43 -13.62 -0.72 13.48
C VAL A 43 -13.85 0.79 13.31
N ASN A 44 -12.79 1.54 13.05
CA ASN A 44 -12.87 2.97 12.75
C ASN A 44 -12.00 3.37 11.56
N THR A 45 -12.23 4.57 11.03
CA THR A 45 -11.35 5.15 10.02
C THR A 45 -10.28 6.02 10.67
N CYS A 46 -9.10 6.09 10.05
CA CYS A 46 -8.02 7.00 10.43
C CYS A 46 -7.52 7.78 9.20
N GLY A 47 -6.72 8.81 9.45
CA GLY A 47 -6.03 9.57 8.40
C GLY A 47 -4.96 8.75 7.67
N THR A 48 -4.05 9.44 6.98
CA THR A 48 -2.93 8.76 6.30
C THR A 48 -2.03 8.03 7.30
N ILE A 49 -1.50 6.89 6.87
CA ILE A 49 -0.41 6.15 7.54
C ILE A 49 0.86 6.12 6.66
N ASP A 50 0.94 7.06 5.71
CA ASP A 50 2.06 7.30 4.78
C ASP A 50 2.34 6.23 3.72
N LEU A 51 1.48 5.22 3.62
CA LEU A 51 1.51 4.15 2.60
C LEU A 51 0.54 4.40 1.43
N CYS A 52 0.47 5.65 0.95
CA CYS A 52 -0.56 6.09 0.00
C CYS A 52 -0.46 5.47 -1.41
N ASP A 53 0.71 4.96 -1.79
CA ASP A 53 0.99 4.30 -3.06
C ASP A 53 0.44 2.87 -3.14
N ILE A 54 0.21 2.22 -2.00
CA ILE A 54 -0.11 0.77 -1.92
C ILE A 54 -1.43 0.45 -1.18
N GLY A 55 -2.23 1.48 -0.87
CA GLY A 55 -3.54 1.28 -0.22
C GLY A 55 -4.58 0.53 -1.06
N PRO A 56 -5.79 0.28 -0.53
CA PRO A 56 -6.28 0.65 0.81
C PRO A 56 -5.51 -0.02 1.95
N ASN A 57 -5.30 0.71 3.05
CA ASN A 57 -4.52 0.20 4.18
C ASN A 57 -5.36 0.11 5.45
N ILE A 58 -5.05 -0.90 6.28
CA ILE A 58 -5.64 -1.12 7.59
C ILE A 58 -4.52 -1.33 8.60
N VAL A 59 -4.64 -0.74 9.78
CA VAL A 59 -3.75 -1.01 10.93
C VAL A 59 -4.56 -1.70 12.03
N VAL A 60 -4.02 -2.78 12.59
CA VAL A 60 -4.63 -3.53 13.68
C VAL A 60 -3.77 -3.43 14.93
N TYR A 61 -4.38 -2.96 16.02
CA TYR A 61 -3.80 -2.96 17.37
C TYR A 61 -4.54 -3.95 18.28
N PRO A 62 -3.85 -4.56 19.27
CA PRO A 62 -2.45 -4.34 19.68
C PRO A 62 -1.40 -5.07 18.82
N ASP A 63 -1.82 -5.86 17.83
CA ASP A 63 -0.97 -6.80 17.10
C ASP A 63 0.13 -6.15 16.24
N ASN A 64 0.04 -4.83 16.04
CA ASN A 64 0.95 -4.06 15.22
C ASN A 64 1.04 -4.59 13.77
N VAL A 65 -0.11 -4.97 13.21
CA VAL A 65 -0.22 -5.50 11.85
C VAL A 65 -0.74 -4.43 10.91
N ILE A 66 -0.09 -4.30 9.75
CA ILE A 66 -0.57 -3.48 8.64
C ILE A 66 -1.03 -4.41 7.53
N TYR A 67 -2.23 -4.19 7.02
CA TYR A 67 -2.72 -4.79 5.78
C TYR A 67 -2.74 -3.76 4.66
N SER A 68 -2.30 -4.15 3.47
CA SER A 68 -2.19 -3.30 2.28
C SER A 68 -2.96 -3.92 1.12
N GLY A 69 -3.54 -3.08 0.26
CA GLY A 69 -4.32 -3.56 -0.91
C GLY A 69 -5.62 -4.27 -0.54
N VAL A 70 -6.19 -3.99 0.64
CA VAL A 70 -7.40 -4.66 1.12
C VAL A 70 -8.60 -4.29 0.26
N THR A 71 -9.37 -5.30 -0.16
CA THR A 71 -10.62 -5.14 -0.92
C THR A 71 -11.83 -5.61 -0.12
N LYS A 72 -13.02 -5.29 -0.62
CA LYS A 72 -14.30 -5.73 -0.03
C LYS A 72 -14.47 -7.25 -0.02
N ASN A 73 -13.78 -7.98 -0.90
CA ASN A 73 -13.80 -9.44 -0.93
C ASN A 73 -13.00 -10.07 0.21
N ASP A 74 -12.06 -9.32 0.79
CA ASP A 74 -11.18 -9.80 1.86
C ASP A 74 -11.82 -9.67 3.25
N VAL A 75 -12.91 -8.91 3.36
CA VAL A 75 -13.51 -8.53 4.65
C VAL A 75 -13.88 -9.73 5.52
N LYS A 76 -14.48 -10.77 4.96
CA LYS A 76 -14.86 -11.96 5.72
C LYS A 76 -13.62 -12.66 6.29
N ALA A 77 -12.65 -12.96 5.44
CA ALA A 77 -11.40 -13.61 5.85
C ALA A 77 -10.60 -12.76 6.85
N LEU A 78 -10.65 -11.43 6.72
CA LEU A 78 -10.02 -10.53 7.69
C LEU A 78 -10.72 -10.60 9.06
N VAL A 79 -12.05 -10.63 9.09
CA VAL A 79 -12.79 -10.79 10.37
C VAL A 79 -12.55 -12.18 10.97
N ASP A 80 -12.49 -13.23 10.14
CA ASP A 80 -12.16 -14.59 10.59
C ASP A 80 -10.79 -14.60 11.29
N ALA A 81 -9.75 -14.07 10.64
CA ALA A 81 -8.40 -13.98 11.20
C ALA A 81 -8.35 -13.17 12.51
N LEU A 82 -9.09 -12.06 12.60
CA LEU A 82 -9.16 -11.25 13.82
C LEU A 82 -9.78 -11.98 15.01
N VAL A 83 -10.76 -12.86 14.77
CA VAL A 83 -11.41 -13.67 15.80
C VAL A 83 -10.51 -14.81 16.26
N GLU A 84 -9.75 -15.39 15.33
CA GLU A 84 -8.84 -16.52 15.59
C GLU A 84 -7.48 -16.07 16.15
N ASP A 85 -7.26 -14.76 16.31
CA ASP A 85 -5.98 -14.16 16.70
C ASP A 85 -4.84 -14.49 15.71
N GLU A 86 -5.18 -14.60 14.43
CA GLU A 86 -4.29 -14.90 13.32
C GLU A 86 -4.09 -13.69 12.39
N THR A 87 -3.11 -13.79 11.48
CA THR A 87 -2.87 -12.79 10.44
C THR A 87 -3.28 -13.28 9.07
N LEU A 88 -3.90 -12.38 8.28
CA LEU A 88 -4.18 -12.64 6.88
C LEU A 88 -2.92 -12.35 6.04
N ASP A 89 -1.95 -13.28 6.10
CA ASP A 89 -0.57 -13.07 5.63
C ASP A 89 -0.42 -12.57 4.20
N ARG A 90 -1.28 -13.01 3.29
CA ARG A 90 -1.26 -12.56 1.89
C ARG A 90 -1.49 -11.04 1.72
N LEU A 91 -2.12 -10.38 2.69
CA LEU A 91 -2.35 -8.92 2.70
C LEU A 91 -1.44 -8.19 3.69
N LYS A 92 -0.76 -8.94 4.57
CA LYS A 92 0.13 -8.37 5.57
C LYS A 92 1.26 -7.63 4.87
N LEU A 93 1.61 -6.48 5.42
CA LEU A 93 2.69 -5.65 4.97
C LEU A 93 3.64 -5.38 6.14
N ASP A 94 4.89 -5.76 5.94
CA ASP A 94 6.02 -5.36 6.77
C ASP A 94 7.28 -5.21 5.88
N PRO A 95 8.38 -4.65 6.40
CA PRO A 95 9.60 -4.42 5.62
C PRO A 95 10.22 -5.68 4.99
N GLN A 96 9.89 -6.86 5.50
CA GLN A 96 10.42 -8.15 5.03
C GLN A 96 9.48 -8.85 4.05
N THR A 97 8.23 -8.41 3.92
CA THR A 97 7.31 -8.98 2.92
C THR A 97 7.90 -8.84 1.51
N PRO A 98 7.77 -9.86 0.65
CA PRO A 98 8.34 -9.81 -0.70
C PRO A 98 7.89 -8.57 -1.50
N ALA A 99 6.64 -8.14 -1.33
CA ALA A 99 6.11 -6.98 -2.01
C ALA A 99 6.83 -5.67 -1.62
N GLU A 100 7.13 -5.46 -0.33
CA GLU A 100 7.86 -4.27 0.13
C GLU A 100 9.36 -4.38 -0.18
N ALA A 101 9.94 -5.56 0.03
CA ALA A 101 11.35 -5.82 -0.28
C ALA A 101 11.66 -5.54 -1.76
N ASN A 102 10.80 -5.99 -2.67
CA ASN A 102 10.96 -5.76 -4.11
C ASN A 102 10.83 -4.26 -4.48
N ARG A 103 9.89 -3.53 -3.86
CA ARG A 103 9.77 -2.07 -4.08
C ARG A 103 11.02 -1.33 -3.59
N HIS A 104 11.48 -1.66 -2.39
CA HIS A 104 12.68 -1.06 -1.83
C HIS A 104 13.91 -1.36 -2.70
N ALA A 105 14.08 -2.62 -3.13
CA ALA A 105 15.15 -3.02 -4.03
C ALA A 105 15.09 -2.31 -5.38
N PHE A 106 13.89 -2.15 -5.97
CA PHE A 106 13.71 -1.34 -7.17
C PHE A 106 14.19 0.08 -6.94
N TYR A 107 13.73 0.77 -5.88
CA TYR A 107 14.12 2.17 -5.66
C TYR A 107 15.62 2.32 -5.37
N ALA A 108 16.22 1.39 -4.62
CA ALA A 108 17.65 1.37 -4.35
C ALA A 108 18.48 1.21 -5.63
N GLU A 109 18.10 0.30 -6.53
CA GLU A 109 18.77 0.16 -7.82
C GLU A 109 18.45 1.36 -8.74
N ALA A 110 17.21 1.87 -8.68
CA ALA A 110 16.70 2.90 -9.56
C ALA A 110 17.28 4.30 -9.29
N VAL A 111 18.03 4.52 -8.21
CA VAL A 111 18.75 5.78 -7.97
C VAL A 111 20.21 5.77 -8.42
N HIS A 112 20.75 4.60 -8.78
CA HIS A 112 22.14 4.43 -9.18
C HIS A 112 22.29 4.14 -10.68
N PRO A 113 23.41 4.56 -11.31
CA PRO A 113 24.35 5.58 -10.81
C PRO A 113 23.71 6.97 -10.72
N GLU A 114 22.63 7.19 -11.48
CA GLU A 114 21.83 8.40 -11.47
C GLU A 114 20.34 8.07 -11.29
N PRO A 115 19.54 8.99 -10.72
CA PRO A 115 18.12 8.76 -10.47
C PRO A 115 17.24 8.92 -11.70
N SER A 116 17.81 9.12 -12.89
CA SER A 116 17.11 9.29 -14.16
C SER A 116 17.66 8.32 -15.19
N ARG A 117 16.79 7.67 -15.96
CA ARG A 117 17.18 6.74 -17.03
C ARG A 117 16.16 6.72 -18.18
N PRO A 118 16.53 6.24 -19.37
CA PRO A 118 15.58 6.02 -20.46
C PRO A 118 14.38 5.19 -20.02
N ALA A 119 13.18 5.56 -20.49
CA ALA A 119 11.94 4.92 -20.06
C ALA A 119 11.92 3.39 -20.29
N PRO A 120 12.40 2.84 -21.43
CA PRO A 120 12.47 1.39 -21.62
C PRO A 120 13.33 0.67 -20.58
N GLU A 121 14.46 1.29 -20.17
CA GLU A 121 15.34 0.72 -19.15
C GLU A 121 14.72 0.76 -17.76
N ALA A 122 13.99 1.83 -17.43
CA ALA A 122 13.25 1.91 -16.18
C ALA A 122 12.10 0.89 -16.11
N VAL A 123 11.40 0.65 -17.23
CA VAL A 123 10.36 -0.40 -17.30
C VAL A 123 10.98 -1.78 -17.14
N ALA A 124 12.10 -2.05 -17.83
CA ALA A 124 12.82 -3.32 -17.68
C ALA A 124 13.33 -3.53 -16.24
N LEU A 125 13.82 -2.47 -15.59
CA LEU A 125 14.24 -2.50 -14.19
C LEU A 125 13.05 -2.79 -13.26
N ALA A 126 11.89 -2.15 -13.47
CA ALA A 126 10.68 -2.45 -12.69
C ALA A 126 10.27 -3.92 -12.85
N ALA A 127 10.24 -4.42 -14.08
CA ALA A 127 9.89 -5.81 -14.39
C ALA A 127 10.85 -6.82 -13.73
N LYS A 128 12.16 -6.51 -13.67
CA LYS A 128 13.17 -7.32 -12.95
C LYS A 128 12.81 -7.50 -11.47
N HIS A 129 12.17 -6.51 -10.85
CA HIS A 129 11.70 -6.55 -9.46
C HIS A 129 10.23 -7.01 -9.32
N GLY A 130 9.62 -7.52 -10.39
CA GLY A 130 8.23 -7.98 -10.40
C GLY A 130 7.19 -6.86 -10.32
N LEU A 131 7.55 -5.65 -10.75
CA LEU A 131 6.69 -4.48 -10.77
C LEU A 131 6.26 -4.17 -12.21
N ASP A 132 4.96 -4.06 -12.42
CA ASP A 132 4.36 -3.92 -13.75
C ASP A 132 4.12 -2.45 -14.15
N ASP A 133 3.63 -2.25 -15.37
CA ASP A 133 3.29 -0.92 -15.90
C ASP A 133 2.18 -0.24 -15.08
N ALA A 134 1.25 -1.00 -14.51
CA ALA A 134 0.21 -0.46 -13.66
C ALA A 134 0.79 0.11 -12.35
N TRP A 135 1.77 -0.58 -11.76
CA TRP A 135 2.52 -0.07 -10.63
C TRP A 135 3.30 1.19 -10.97
N LEU A 136 4.02 1.22 -12.11
CA LEU A 136 4.74 2.42 -12.56
C LEU A 136 3.80 3.60 -12.79
N ALA A 137 2.66 3.38 -13.44
CA ALA A 137 1.65 4.41 -13.63
C ALA A 137 1.16 4.95 -12.28
N GLU A 138 0.93 4.07 -11.29
CA GLU A 138 0.57 4.48 -9.94
C GLU A 138 1.69 5.29 -9.27
N GLN A 139 2.95 4.87 -9.37
CA GLN A 139 4.10 5.61 -8.83
C GLN A 139 4.21 7.01 -9.44
N GLN A 140 3.98 7.14 -10.75
CA GLN A 140 3.96 8.43 -11.43
C GLN A 140 2.80 9.29 -10.94
N ARG A 141 1.60 8.70 -10.88
CA ARG A 141 0.39 9.36 -10.38
C ARG A 141 0.60 9.86 -8.95
N ARG A 142 1.41 9.17 -8.14
CA ARG A 142 1.70 9.51 -6.74
C ARG A 142 2.96 10.37 -6.56
N GLY A 143 3.65 10.72 -7.65
CA GLY A 143 4.84 11.58 -7.65
C GLY A 143 6.09 10.91 -7.08
N PHE A 144 6.15 9.58 -7.08
CA PHE A 144 7.33 8.81 -6.72
C PHE A 144 8.30 8.67 -7.89
N ILE A 145 7.77 8.64 -9.10
CA ILE A 145 8.53 8.78 -10.33
C ILE A 145 8.00 9.96 -11.16
N ALA A 146 8.83 10.50 -12.03
CA ALA A 146 8.47 11.50 -13.01
C ALA A 146 8.83 11.01 -14.41
N ARG A 147 7.93 11.18 -15.38
CA ARG A 147 8.21 10.97 -16.80
C ARG A 147 8.52 12.30 -17.46
N LYS A 148 9.67 12.40 -18.11
CA LYS A 148 10.00 13.53 -18.98
C LYS A 148 9.80 13.06 -20.43
N PRO A 149 8.96 13.75 -21.23
CA PRO A 149 8.71 13.36 -22.61
C PRO A 149 9.99 13.43 -23.44
N ALA A 150 10.04 12.65 -24.52
CA ALA A 150 11.11 12.72 -25.50
C ALA A 150 11.16 14.10 -26.16
N THR A 151 12.35 14.52 -26.55
CA THR A 151 12.61 15.67 -27.43
C THR A 151 13.30 15.17 -28.70
N ASP A 152 13.53 16.06 -29.67
CA ASP A 152 14.29 15.73 -30.89
C ASP A 152 15.73 15.25 -30.58
N GLU A 153 16.23 15.56 -29.39
CA GLU A 153 17.62 15.29 -28.96
C GLU A 153 17.73 14.19 -27.89
N THR A 154 16.65 13.90 -27.16
CA THR A 154 16.69 13.00 -26.00
C THR A 154 15.48 12.08 -25.91
N PRO A 155 15.65 10.79 -25.57
CA PRO A 155 14.52 9.88 -25.39
C PRO A 155 13.68 10.24 -24.15
N GLU A 156 12.48 9.66 -24.06
CA GLU A 156 11.67 9.74 -22.83
C GLU A 156 12.47 9.15 -21.66
N THR A 157 12.44 9.81 -20.50
CA THR A 157 13.12 9.35 -19.30
C THR A 157 12.17 9.19 -18.13
N ILE A 158 12.42 8.19 -17.29
CA ILE A 158 11.78 8.02 -15.98
C ILE A 158 12.81 8.36 -14.91
N SER A 159 12.41 9.21 -13.96
CA SER A 159 13.25 9.63 -12.85
C SER A 159 12.62 9.32 -11.49
N VAL A 160 13.40 8.78 -10.56
CA VAL A 160 13.00 8.64 -9.15
C VAL A 160 13.02 10.02 -8.48
N THR A 161 11.90 10.42 -7.87
CA THR A 161 11.78 11.76 -7.28
C THR A 161 12.42 11.84 -5.89
N LYS A 162 12.64 13.06 -5.39
CA LYS A 162 13.08 13.30 -4.00
C LYS A 162 12.12 12.67 -2.97
N LYS A 163 10.82 12.61 -3.27
CA LYS A 163 9.80 12.00 -2.42
C LYS A 163 10.03 10.50 -2.25
N ALA A 164 10.27 9.79 -3.35
CA ALA A 164 10.56 8.35 -3.30
C ALA A 164 11.86 8.08 -2.54
N ARG A 165 12.93 8.83 -2.86
CA ARG A 165 14.21 8.75 -2.17
C ARG A 165 14.10 8.93 -0.65
N ALA A 166 13.40 9.96 -0.20
CA ALA A 166 13.18 10.20 1.22
C ALA A 166 12.37 9.08 1.91
N ARG A 167 11.39 8.49 1.21
CA ARG A 167 10.55 7.41 1.75
C ARG A 167 11.28 6.09 1.85
N TYR A 168 12.08 5.73 0.84
CA TYR A 168 12.79 4.47 0.78
C TYR A 168 14.22 4.56 1.34
N GLY A 169 14.70 5.75 1.70
CA GLY A 169 16.05 5.93 2.27
C GLY A 169 17.18 5.71 1.26
N VAL A 170 16.95 6.04 0.00
CA VAL A 170 17.87 5.80 -1.15
C VAL A 170 18.28 7.09 -1.84
#